data_AF-A0A7X7PSY8-F1
#
_entry.id   AF-A0A7X7PSY8-F1
#
_cell.length_a   1.000
_cell.length_b   1.000
_cell.length_c   1.000
_cell.angle_alpha   90.00
_cell.angle_beta   90.00
_cell.angle_gamma   90.00
#
_symmetry.space_group_name_H-M   'P 1'
#
loop_
_entity.id
_entity.type
_entity.pdbx_description
1 polymer ?
#
loop_
_entity_poly.entity_id
_entity_poly.type
_entity_poly.pdbx_seq_one_letter_code
_entity_poly.pdbx_strand_id
1 'polypeptide(L)'
;MSKTQPSDGKALDETALRNELKSLRAQIPDQPSLNPVSGVAFNLSRRLEAGDIRFDDLKALSTRLMDSALVHRAFLLREQIGLENDETTSQEFSDFIAQLAEDTSDSGFEKFSARFARARNGIVFTAHPTFGLSEDLSNRLAEIAVSDSYDGKPLGIPHRPDPDLTLDYERERVQAAIRNLRSAYMDVLGDFFATAHKAYGDRAFTLKPQLATFASWVGYDLDGRTDINWAFSFIVRLKEKEAALADIRERFLALKDLLGEESEMVLLQRQVTGKLDLAIAAVEKHIKALESVGGEGTTLADAANIITEGEAHNLTTAEPVLTLLEQVMAAAPSTEAKIALASLGGLLRATGLGMSHIHVRVNAVQINNAFRAFVHESWTRDLTERQALARIVEMIQSVKPEQVNFETLDLENATAIRQFALVAQIMKYVDSETPIRYLIAESESPATILIALYFAKLFGVSEIVDISPLFETPAALESGQRLVQRLLAEEAYRDHVTKRGRLAVQTGYSDAGRFIGQIAAGLAHERLHHG
;
A
#
# COMPACT_ATOMS: atom_id res chain seq x y z
N MET A 1 -17.98 5.18 66.07
CA MET A 1 -18.36 4.91 64.67
C MET A 1 -19.05 6.14 64.11
N SER A 2 -18.29 7.08 63.55
CA SER A 2 -18.85 8.17 62.75
C SER A 2 -18.67 7.77 61.29
N LYS A 3 -19.78 7.44 60.62
CA LYS A 3 -19.81 7.30 59.16
C LYS A 3 -19.83 8.71 58.59
N THR A 4 -18.65 9.27 58.35
CA THR A 4 -18.51 10.43 57.47
C THR A 4 -18.95 9.96 56.09
N GLN A 5 -20.08 10.49 55.59
CA GLN A 5 -20.42 10.35 54.18
C GLN A 5 -19.25 10.91 53.36
N PRO A 6 -18.80 10.22 52.29
CA PRO A 6 -17.82 10.81 51.39
C PRO A 6 -18.47 12.05 50.77
N SER A 7 -17.83 13.21 50.92
CA SER A 7 -18.21 14.42 50.19
C SER A 7 -18.19 14.10 48.69
N ASP A 8 -19.24 14.49 47.96
CA ASP A 8 -19.19 14.53 46.50
C ASP A 8 -17.92 15.28 46.09
N GLY A 9 -16.96 14.55 45.50
CA GLY A 9 -15.67 15.10 45.10
C GLY A 9 -15.90 16.29 44.18
N LYS A 10 -15.30 17.44 44.48
CA LYS A 10 -15.32 18.58 43.57
C LYS A 10 -14.54 18.18 42.31
N ALA A 11 -15.21 18.25 41.16
CA ALA A 11 -14.57 17.99 39.87
C ALA A 11 -13.27 18.80 39.73
N LEU A 12 -12.22 18.18 39.20
CA LEU A 12 -10.93 18.83 38.94
C LEU A 12 -11.10 19.97 37.92
N ASP A 13 -10.77 21.19 38.34
CA ASP A 13 -10.76 22.37 37.47
C ASP A 13 -9.46 22.43 36.66
N GLU A 14 -9.60 22.23 35.36
CA GLU A 14 -8.50 22.29 34.39
C GLU A 14 -7.84 23.68 34.34
N THR A 15 -8.62 24.75 34.44
CA THR A 15 -8.10 26.13 34.38
C THR A 15 -7.22 26.43 35.58
N ALA A 16 -7.64 25.98 36.77
CA ALA A 16 -6.85 26.09 37.98
C ALA A 16 -5.51 25.35 37.85
N LEU A 17 -5.52 24.11 37.35
CA LEU A 17 -4.29 23.33 37.14
C LEU A 17 -3.36 23.95 36.08
N ARG A 18 -3.91 24.52 35.00
CA ARG A 18 -3.13 25.26 34.00
C ARG A 18 -2.49 26.51 34.60
N ASN A 19 -3.19 27.22 35.49
CA ASN A 19 -2.65 28.39 36.18
C ASN A 19 -1.56 28.02 37.18
N GLU A 20 -1.71 26.91 37.90
CA GLU A 20 -0.67 26.34 38.77
C GLU A 20 0.59 26.01 37.96
N LEU A 21 0.44 25.32 36.82
CA LEU A 21 1.55 25.01 35.93
C LEU A 21 2.27 26.27 35.41
N LYS A 22 1.52 27.32 35.04
CA LYS A 22 2.08 28.61 34.62
C LYS A 22 2.83 29.31 35.75
N SER A 23 2.28 29.29 36.97
CA SER A 23 2.92 29.86 38.16
C SER A 23 4.25 29.17 38.47
N LEU A 24 4.30 27.84 38.41
CA LEU A 24 5.54 27.08 38.57
C LEU A 24 6.54 27.37 37.44
N ARG A 25 6.09 27.47 36.18
CA ARG A 25 6.97 27.83 35.06
C ARG A 25 7.61 29.22 35.23
N ALA A 26 6.90 30.18 35.79
CA ALA A 26 7.42 31.52 36.02
C ALA A 26 8.59 31.56 37.02
N GLN A 27 8.74 30.52 37.85
CA GLN A 27 9.82 30.42 38.85
C GLN A 27 11.11 29.79 38.30
N ILE A 28 11.09 29.22 37.07
CA ILE A 28 12.26 28.56 36.46
C ILE A 28 13.52 29.46 36.42
N PRO A 29 13.44 30.77 36.09
CA PRO A 29 14.63 31.63 36.07
C PRO A 29 15.35 31.69 37.42
N ASP A 30 14.60 31.68 38.52
CA ASP A 30 15.13 31.73 39.90
C ASP A 30 15.37 30.32 40.49
N GLN A 31 14.78 29.29 39.88
CA GLN A 31 14.90 27.88 40.28
C GLN A 31 15.07 26.96 39.05
N PRO A 32 16.26 26.90 38.44
CA PRO A 32 16.47 26.15 37.18
C PRO A 32 16.25 24.64 37.30
N SER A 33 16.33 24.08 38.52
CA SER A 33 16.05 22.66 38.79
C SER A 33 14.57 22.34 38.98
N LEU A 34 13.69 23.35 39.03
CA LEU A 34 12.26 23.15 39.20
C LEU A 34 11.69 22.48 37.94
N ASN A 35 10.94 21.38 38.14
CA ASN A 35 10.12 20.78 37.10
C ASN A 35 8.64 21.07 37.37
N PRO A 36 8.01 22.04 36.67
CA PRO A 36 6.62 22.42 36.88
C PRO A 36 5.63 21.26 36.70
N VAL A 37 5.90 20.35 35.77
CA VAL A 37 5.01 19.20 35.50
C VAL A 37 5.06 18.24 36.67
N SER A 38 6.26 17.91 37.16
CA SER A 38 6.42 17.08 38.35
C SER A 38 5.80 17.73 39.59
N GLY A 39 5.88 19.06 39.73
CA GLY A 39 5.25 19.80 40.82
C GLY A 39 3.72 19.64 40.85
N VAL A 40 3.05 19.88 39.72
CA VAL A 40 1.59 19.68 39.61
C VAL A 40 1.21 18.20 39.82
N ALA A 41 1.96 17.27 39.24
CA ALA A 41 1.72 15.84 39.40
C ALA A 41 1.85 15.39 40.86
N PHE A 42 2.86 15.89 41.58
CA PHE A 42 3.04 15.63 43.01
C PHE A 42 1.88 16.20 43.83
N ASN A 43 1.43 17.43 43.54
CA ASN A 43 0.27 18.02 44.22
C ASN A 43 -1.01 17.17 44.02
N LEU A 44 -1.28 16.77 42.77
CA LEU A 44 -2.41 15.88 42.45
C LEU A 44 -2.30 14.53 43.18
N SER A 45 -1.10 13.95 43.27
CA SER A 45 -0.84 12.73 44.05
C SER A 45 -1.18 12.92 45.52
N ARG A 46 -0.76 14.04 46.14
CA ARG A 46 -1.07 14.35 47.55
C ARG A 46 -2.57 14.55 47.79
N ARG A 47 -3.27 15.19 46.86
CA ARG A 47 -4.74 15.36 46.91
C ARG A 47 -5.46 14.01 46.78
N LEU A 48 -4.96 13.11 45.94
CA LEU A 48 -5.49 11.76 45.80
C LEU A 48 -5.27 10.93 47.09
N GLU A 49 -4.07 10.99 47.67
CA GLU A 49 -3.75 10.33 48.96
C GLU A 49 -4.61 10.85 50.12
N ALA A 50 -4.90 12.16 50.13
CA ALA A 50 -5.75 12.79 51.13
C ALA A 50 -7.24 12.48 50.95
N GLY A 51 -7.65 11.93 49.79
CA GLY A 51 -9.04 11.69 49.44
C GLY A 51 -9.81 12.94 48.96
N ASP A 52 -9.12 14.04 48.67
CA ASP A 52 -9.72 15.29 48.17
C ASP A 52 -10.22 15.15 46.73
N ILE A 53 -9.64 14.21 45.98
CA ILE A 53 -10.00 13.85 44.60
C ILE A 53 -9.97 12.32 44.46
N ARG A 54 -10.65 11.80 43.44
CA ARG A 54 -10.72 10.36 43.11
C ARG A 54 -10.04 10.07 41.78
N PHE A 55 -9.74 8.79 41.53
CA PHE A 55 -9.29 8.33 40.21
C PHE A 55 -10.30 8.67 39.10
N ASP A 56 -11.60 8.65 39.41
CA ASP A 56 -12.66 9.02 38.46
C ASP A 56 -12.55 10.50 38.03
N ASP A 57 -12.14 11.40 38.93
CA ASP A 57 -11.93 12.81 38.62
C ASP A 57 -10.73 13.01 37.69
N LEU A 58 -9.64 12.27 37.95
CA LEU A 58 -8.45 12.27 37.10
C LEU A 58 -8.77 11.71 35.71
N LYS A 59 -9.53 10.62 35.65
CA LYS A 59 -9.98 10.00 34.40
C LYS A 59 -10.87 10.97 33.60
N ALA A 60 -11.81 11.64 34.25
CA ALA A 60 -12.67 12.63 33.59
C ALA A 60 -11.85 13.79 33.02
N LEU A 61 -10.89 14.33 33.80
CA LEU A 61 -9.98 15.37 33.32
C LEU A 61 -9.13 14.90 32.14
N SER A 62 -8.50 13.72 32.24
CA SER A 62 -7.67 13.19 31.16
C SER A 62 -8.47 12.97 29.89
N THR A 63 -9.69 12.42 29.99
CA THR A 63 -10.57 12.23 28.82
C THR A 63 -10.90 13.56 28.16
N ARG A 64 -11.28 14.60 28.92
CA ARG A 64 -11.56 15.93 28.34
C ARG A 64 -10.35 16.52 27.62
N LEU A 65 -9.15 16.39 28.21
CA LEU A 65 -7.91 16.88 27.60
C LEU A 65 -7.57 16.12 26.32
N MET A 66 -7.73 14.80 26.32
CA MET A 66 -7.44 13.96 25.17
C MET A 66 -8.47 14.14 24.04
N ASP A 67 -9.76 14.30 24.37
CA ASP A 67 -10.81 14.66 23.41
C ASP A 67 -10.48 16.00 22.73
N SER A 68 -10.16 17.03 23.52
CA SER A 68 -9.76 18.34 22.99
C SER A 68 -8.52 18.27 22.11
N ALA A 69 -7.51 17.47 22.50
CA ALA A 69 -6.30 17.29 21.71
C ALA A 69 -6.57 16.56 20.39
N LEU A 70 -7.44 15.55 20.38
CA LEU A 70 -7.82 14.82 19.17
C LEU A 70 -8.61 15.69 18.21
N VAL A 71 -9.57 16.48 18.71
CA VAL A 71 -10.34 17.44 17.92
C VAL A 71 -9.42 18.49 17.30
N HIS A 72 -8.50 19.06 18.08
CA HIS A 72 -7.51 20.00 17.55
C HIS A 72 -6.61 19.36 16.48
N ARG A 73 -6.20 18.11 16.69
CA ARG A 73 -5.44 17.33 15.70
C ARG A 73 -6.23 17.10 14.41
N ALA A 74 -7.55 16.89 14.50
CA ALA A 74 -8.41 16.74 13.32
C ALA A 74 -8.48 18.03 12.48
N PHE A 75 -8.65 19.19 13.12
CA PHE A 75 -8.62 20.48 12.41
C PHE A 75 -7.25 20.78 11.78
N LEU A 76 -6.17 20.50 12.50
CA LEU A 76 -4.81 20.61 11.93
C LEU A 76 -4.60 19.64 10.76
N LEU A 77 -5.15 18.43 10.82
CA LEU A 77 -5.06 17.47 9.72
C LEU A 77 -5.75 18.01 8.46
N ARG A 78 -6.95 18.62 8.61
CA ARG A 78 -7.65 19.28 7.50
C ARG A 78 -6.79 20.38 6.86
N GLU A 79 -6.23 21.26 7.68
CA GLU A 79 -5.36 22.35 7.24
C GLU A 79 -4.12 21.82 6.51
N GLN A 80 -3.49 20.77 7.02
CA GLN A 80 -2.32 20.13 6.42
C GLN A 80 -2.61 19.45 5.08
N ILE A 81 -3.80 18.83 4.95
CA ILE A 81 -4.24 18.21 3.69
C ILE A 81 -4.62 19.29 2.66
N GLY A 82 -5.03 20.48 3.12
CA GLY A 82 -5.52 21.55 2.25
C GLY A 82 -6.91 21.26 1.67
N LEU A 83 -7.71 20.42 2.35
CA LEU A 83 -9.06 20.08 1.90
C LEU A 83 -10.00 21.27 2.10
N GLU A 84 -10.38 21.95 1.01
CA GLU A 84 -11.39 23.01 1.04
C GLU A 84 -12.80 22.43 0.90
N ASN A 85 -13.12 21.90 -0.29
CA ASN A 85 -14.34 21.16 -0.59
C ASN A 85 -14.13 20.30 -1.84
N ASP A 86 -15.04 19.35 -2.06
CA ASP A 86 -14.94 18.37 -3.14
C ASP A 86 -15.12 19.03 -4.51
N GLU A 87 -16.03 20.01 -4.65
CA GLU A 87 -16.28 20.69 -5.92
C GLU A 87 -15.06 21.46 -6.42
N THR A 88 -14.36 22.15 -5.54
CA THR A 88 -13.15 22.93 -5.86
C THR A 88 -12.03 21.99 -6.31
N THR A 89 -11.82 20.89 -5.57
CA THR A 89 -10.82 19.87 -5.91
C THR A 89 -11.09 19.24 -7.28
N SER A 90 -12.35 18.87 -7.55
CA SER A 90 -12.78 18.32 -8.84
C SER A 90 -12.60 19.31 -10.00
N GLN A 91 -12.94 20.59 -9.77
CA GLN A 91 -12.77 21.65 -10.77
C GLN A 91 -11.30 21.90 -11.09
N GLU A 92 -10.43 22.01 -10.07
CA GLU A 92 -8.99 22.19 -10.26
C GLU A 92 -8.38 21.05 -11.09
N PHE A 93 -8.76 19.80 -10.80
CA PHE A 93 -8.30 18.66 -11.58
C PHE A 93 -8.84 18.70 -13.01
N SER A 94 -10.12 19.01 -13.19
CA SER A 94 -10.74 19.14 -14.52
C SER A 94 -10.06 20.22 -15.36
N ASP A 95 -9.72 21.37 -14.77
CA ASP A 95 -9.01 22.46 -15.45
C ASP A 95 -7.59 22.04 -15.86
N PHE A 96 -6.89 21.30 -14.99
CA PHE A 96 -5.59 20.72 -15.33
C PHE A 96 -5.68 19.74 -16.52
N ILE A 97 -6.70 18.89 -16.56
CA ILE A 97 -6.92 17.97 -17.69
C ILE A 97 -7.29 18.75 -18.96
N ALA A 98 -8.16 19.76 -18.85
CA ALA A 98 -8.58 20.60 -19.97
C ALA A 98 -7.40 21.34 -20.60
N GLN A 99 -6.49 21.87 -19.77
CA GLN A 99 -5.25 22.52 -20.23
C GLN A 99 -4.36 21.54 -21.02
N LEU A 100 -4.26 20.29 -20.59
CA LEU A 100 -3.49 19.27 -21.32
C LEU A 100 -4.19 18.80 -22.60
N ALA A 101 -5.50 18.99 -22.70
CA ALA A 101 -6.35 18.61 -23.83
C ALA A 101 -6.68 19.78 -24.79
N GLU A 102 -5.98 20.92 -24.68
CA GLU A 102 -6.24 22.14 -25.46
C GLU A 102 -6.08 21.90 -26.98
N ASP A 103 -5.09 21.10 -27.38
CA ASP A 103 -4.91 20.67 -28.77
C ASP A 103 -5.84 19.50 -29.10
N THR A 104 -6.93 19.78 -29.83
CA THR A 104 -7.95 18.82 -30.24
C THR A 104 -7.65 18.12 -31.58
N SER A 105 -6.48 18.38 -32.18
CA SER A 105 -6.05 17.70 -33.41
C SER A 105 -5.68 16.23 -33.15
N ASP A 106 -5.49 15.45 -34.21
CA ASP A 106 -5.00 14.07 -34.09
C ASP A 106 -3.66 13.99 -33.36
N SER A 107 -2.73 14.92 -33.67
CA SER A 107 -1.44 14.99 -32.97
C SER A 107 -1.60 15.37 -31.50
N GLY A 108 -2.56 16.25 -31.19
CA GLY A 108 -2.92 16.62 -29.83
C GLY A 108 -3.42 15.42 -29.03
N PHE A 109 -4.36 14.66 -29.59
CA PHE A 109 -4.87 13.42 -29.00
C PHE A 109 -3.76 12.38 -28.76
N GLU A 110 -2.85 12.17 -29.71
CA GLU A 110 -1.72 11.25 -29.56
C GLU A 110 -0.80 11.67 -28.40
N LYS A 111 -0.48 12.96 -28.28
CA LYS A 111 0.32 13.49 -27.16
C LYS A 111 -0.41 13.35 -25.83
N PHE A 112 -1.70 13.64 -25.79
CA PHE A 112 -2.53 13.50 -24.60
C PHE A 112 -2.60 12.03 -24.15
N SER A 113 -2.88 11.12 -25.08
CA SER A 113 -2.86 9.68 -24.83
C SER A 113 -1.50 9.22 -24.30
N ALA A 114 -0.40 9.61 -24.93
CA ALA A 114 0.95 9.28 -24.47
C ALA A 114 1.29 9.88 -23.09
N ARG A 115 0.76 11.06 -22.75
CA ARG A 115 0.95 11.71 -21.45
C ARG A 115 0.38 10.88 -20.29
N PHE A 116 -0.73 10.20 -20.53
CA PHE A 116 -1.49 9.41 -19.56
C PHE A 116 -1.37 7.89 -19.75
N ALA A 117 -0.67 7.42 -20.77
CA ALA A 117 -0.42 5.98 -21.00
C ALA A 117 0.43 5.31 -19.90
N ARG A 118 1.05 6.09 -19.01
CA ARG A 118 1.79 5.60 -17.84
C ARG A 118 1.58 6.49 -16.62
N ALA A 119 1.47 5.84 -15.46
CA ALA A 119 1.49 6.52 -14.18
C ALA A 119 2.84 7.21 -13.95
N ARG A 120 2.79 8.45 -13.47
CA ARG A 120 3.98 9.23 -13.09
C ARG A 120 4.11 9.43 -11.58
N ASN A 121 3.01 9.22 -10.87
CA ASN A 121 2.94 9.28 -9.43
C ASN A 121 2.53 7.91 -8.89
N GLY A 122 2.90 7.63 -7.64
CA GLY A 122 2.47 6.41 -6.98
C GLY A 122 2.41 6.56 -5.47
N ILE A 123 1.49 5.83 -4.86
CA ILE A 123 1.29 5.78 -3.41
C ILE A 123 1.63 4.37 -2.94
N VAL A 124 2.40 4.25 -1.86
CA VAL A 124 2.75 2.96 -1.28
C VAL A 124 2.35 2.97 0.18
N PHE A 125 1.40 2.09 0.53
CA PHE A 125 0.94 1.92 1.89
C PHE A 125 1.89 1.01 2.67
N THR A 126 2.27 1.45 3.87
CA THR A 126 3.02 0.68 4.85
C THR A 126 2.18 0.48 6.10
N ALA A 127 2.54 -0.49 6.93
CA ALA A 127 1.91 -0.63 8.25
C ALA A 127 2.16 0.65 9.08
N HIS A 128 1.20 1.00 9.94
CA HIS A 128 1.37 2.14 10.83
C HIS A 128 2.39 1.77 11.93
N PRO A 129 3.44 2.57 12.17
CA PRO A 129 4.54 2.17 13.05
C PRO A 129 4.17 2.15 14.54
N THR A 130 3.12 2.88 14.92
CA THR A 130 2.65 2.98 16.31
C THR A 130 1.13 2.95 16.41
N PHE A 131 0.54 1.93 17.03
CA PHE A 131 -0.93 1.82 17.14
C PHE A 131 -1.48 2.62 18.32
N GLY A 132 -1.06 3.89 18.48
CA GLY A 132 -1.41 4.73 19.63
C GLY A 132 -2.87 5.18 19.67
N LEU A 133 -3.58 5.10 18.54
CA LEU A 133 -5.02 5.36 18.42
C LEU A 133 -5.72 4.07 18.05
N SER A 134 -6.89 3.83 18.62
CA SER A 134 -7.81 2.80 18.11
C SER A 134 -8.34 3.17 16.73
N GLU A 135 -8.94 2.19 16.07
CA GLU A 135 -9.70 2.38 14.84
C GLU A 135 -10.78 3.45 15.02
N ASP A 136 -11.63 3.33 16.04
CA ASP A 136 -12.73 4.25 16.31
C ASP A 136 -12.24 5.70 16.46
N LEU A 137 -11.10 5.92 17.14
CA LEU A 137 -10.52 7.26 17.28
C LEU A 137 -9.97 7.79 15.97
N SER A 138 -9.36 6.93 15.17
CA SER A 138 -8.83 7.30 13.86
C SER A 138 -9.96 7.69 12.91
N ASN A 139 -11.06 6.93 12.91
CA ASN A 139 -12.25 7.22 12.11
C ASN A 139 -12.89 8.53 12.59
N ARG A 140 -13.04 8.71 13.90
CA ARG A 140 -13.59 9.94 14.46
C ARG A 140 -12.75 11.18 14.15
N LEU A 141 -11.42 11.03 14.16
CA LEU A 141 -10.50 12.11 13.77
C LEU A 141 -10.70 12.47 12.29
N ALA A 142 -10.80 11.48 11.40
CA ALA A 142 -11.05 11.72 9.98
C ALA A 142 -12.41 12.38 9.74
N GLU A 143 -13.48 11.92 10.42
CA GLU A 143 -14.81 12.53 10.34
C GLU A 143 -14.78 14.02 10.68
N ILE A 144 -14.17 14.41 11.81
CA ILE A 144 -14.07 15.81 12.24
C ILE A 144 -13.24 16.63 11.22
N ALA A 145 -12.16 16.05 10.68
CA ALA A 145 -11.32 16.72 9.70
C ALA A 145 -12.07 16.98 8.38
N VAL A 146 -12.90 16.03 7.93
CA VAL A 146 -13.68 16.16 6.70
C VAL A 146 -14.88 17.09 6.91
N SER A 147 -15.62 16.95 8.02
CA SER A 147 -16.81 17.74 8.30
C SER A 147 -16.54 19.17 8.76
N ASP A 148 -15.28 19.48 9.08
CA ASP A 148 -14.82 20.76 9.65
C ASP A 148 -15.67 21.23 10.83
N SER A 149 -16.14 20.28 11.65
CA SER A 149 -17.12 20.58 12.68
C SER A 149 -17.07 19.58 13.83
N TYR A 150 -17.29 20.10 15.03
CA TYR A 150 -17.39 19.32 16.25
C TYR A 150 -18.40 19.96 17.21
N ASP A 151 -19.32 19.15 17.72
CA ASP A 151 -20.47 19.62 18.53
C ASP A 151 -20.12 19.90 20.00
N GLY A 152 -18.85 19.75 20.38
CA GLY A 152 -18.36 19.97 21.75
C GLY A 152 -18.72 18.87 22.74
N LYS A 153 -19.40 17.78 22.33
CA LYS A 153 -19.76 16.68 23.22
C LYS A 153 -18.60 15.69 23.39
N PRO A 154 -18.39 15.11 24.58
CA PRO A 154 -17.35 14.10 24.80
C PRO A 154 -17.37 13.03 23.72
N LEU A 155 -16.20 12.63 23.24
CA LEU A 155 -16.11 11.66 22.14
C LEU A 155 -16.71 10.30 22.52
N GLY A 156 -16.63 9.95 23.82
CA GLY A 156 -17.13 8.67 24.32
C GLY A 156 -16.27 7.47 23.93
N ILE A 157 -15.14 7.70 23.23
CA ILE A 157 -14.23 6.66 22.75
C ILE A 157 -12.99 6.64 23.67
N PRO A 158 -12.58 5.47 24.20
CA PRO A 158 -11.38 5.36 25.03
C PRO A 158 -10.09 5.73 24.26
N HIS A 159 -9.30 6.66 24.79
CA HIS A 159 -7.97 7.06 24.27
C HIS A 159 -6.88 6.03 24.54
N ARG A 160 -6.98 4.88 23.87
CA ARG A 160 -5.99 3.79 23.94
C ARG A 160 -5.96 2.99 22.62
N PRO A 161 -4.89 2.24 22.37
CA PRO A 161 -4.83 1.25 21.29
C PRO A 161 -5.95 0.20 21.38
N ASP A 162 -6.28 -0.40 20.24
CA ASP A 162 -7.01 -1.67 20.20
C ASP A 162 -6.17 -2.80 20.83
N PRO A 163 -6.80 -3.79 21.49
CA PRO A 163 -6.08 -4.79 22.28
C PRO A 163 -5.28 -5.80 21.44
N ASP A 164 -5.75 -6.16 20.25
CA ASP A 164 -5.19 -7.23 19.42
C ASP A 164 -4.60 -6.68 18.12
N LEU A 165 -3.30 -6.37 18.15
CA LEU A 165 -2.55 -5.81 17.02
C LEU A 165 -1.89 -6.95 16.21
N THR A 166 -2.69 -7.70 15.47
CA THR A 166 -2.23 -8.82 14.62
C THR A 166 -1.82 -8.35 13.22
N LEU A 167 -1.20 -9.23 12.42
CA LEU A 167 -0.95 -8.96 11.00
C LEU A 167 -2.25 -8.69 10.23
N ASP A 168 -3.35 -9.37 10.58
CA ASP A 168 -4.66 -9.11 10.00
C ASP A 168 -5.19 -7.72 10.39
N TYR A 169 -4.93 -7.26 11.61
CA TYR A 169 -5.23 -5.90 12.02
C TYR A 169 -4.46 -4.88 11.14
N GLU A 170 -3.13 -5.03 11.00
CA GLU A 170 -2.32 -4.15 10.13
C GLU A 170 -2.89 -4.10 8.70
N ARG A 171 -3.23 -5.28 8.16
CA ARG A 171 -3.83 -5.44 6.84
C ARG A 171 -5.16 -4.70 6.75
N GLU A 172 -6.09 -4.92 7.67
CA GLU A 172 -7.43 -4.34 7.62
C GLU A 172 -7.40 -2.80 7.67
N ARG A 173 -6.51 -2.22 8.49
CA ARG A 173 -6.30 -0.76 8.53
C ARG A 173 -5.85 -0.22 7.17
N VAL A 174 -4.88 -0.88 6.53
CA VAL A 174 -4.40 -0.47 5.20
C VAL A 174 -5.44 -0.70 4.11
N GLN A 175 -6.18 -1.82 4.15
CA GLN A 175 -7.25 -2.08 3.18
C GLN A 175 -8.38 -1.06 3.28
N ALA A 176 -8.71 -0.55 4.47
CA ALA A 176 -9.66 0.55 4.63
C ALA A 176 -9.18 1.83 3.94
N ALA A 177 -7.91 2.20 4.12
CA ALA A 177 -7.33 3.36 3.44
C ALA A 177 -7.28 3.18 1.91
N ILE A 178 -6.95 1.98 1.43
CA ILE A 178 -6.95 1.64 0.00
C ILE A 178 -8.37 1.71 -0.57
N ARG A 179 -9.41 1.25 0.14
CA ARG A 179 -10.81 1.41 -0.30
C ARG A 179 -11.19 2.88 -0.52
N ASN A 180 -10.81 3.75 0.42
CA ASN A 180 -11.04 5.19 0.27
C ASN A 180 -10.28 5.76 -0.93
N LEU A 181 -9.02 5.34 -1.13
CA LEU A 181 -8.24 5.75 -2.30
C LEU A 181 -8.86 5.29 -3.62
N ARG A 182 -9.41 4.07 -3.69
CA ARG A 182 -10.08 3.55 -4.89
C ARG A 182 -11.34 4.36 -5.24
N SER A 183 -12.09 4.80 -4.22
CA SER A 183 -13.22 5.72 -4.42
C SER A 183 -12.76 7.07 -4.98
N ALA A 184 -11.78 7.72 -4.35
CA ALA A 184 -11.23 8.98 -4.85
C ALA A 184 -10.64 8.84 -6.27
N TYR A 185 -10.00 7.71 -6.57
CA TYR A 185 -9.46 7.42 -7.90
C TYR A 185 -10.56 7.28 -8.96
N MET A 186 -11.71 6.70 -8.61
CA MET A 186 -12.89 6.62 -9.47
C MET A 186 -13.46 8.00 -9.79
N ASP A 187 -13.55 8.88 -8.79
CA ASP A 187 -14.07 10.24 -8.96
C ASP A 187 -13.17 11.03 -9.93
N VAL A 188 -11.85 10.98 -9.70
CA VAL A 188 -10.85 11.63 -10.56
C VAL A 188 -10.83 11.02 -11.97
N LEU A 189 -11.05 9.70 -12.13
CA LEU A 189 -11.23 9.10 -13.46
C LEU A 189 -12.50 9.58 -14.15
N GLY A 190 -13.59 9.78 -13.39
CA GLY A 190 -14.83 10.38 -13.89
C GLY A 190 -14.58 11.76 -14.47
N ASP A 191 -13.92 12.62 -13.70
CA ASP A 191 -13.53 13.97 -14.13
C ASP A 191 -12.59 13.96 -15.34
N PHE A 192 -11.64 13.02 -15.36
CA PHE A 192 -10.74 12.81 -16.49
C PHE A 192 -11.52 12.49 -17.76
N PHE A 193 -12.40 11.48 -17.74
CA PHE A 193 -13.15 11.06 -18.93
C PHE A 193 -14.19 12.10 -19.34
N ALA A 194 -14.86 12.76 -18.38
CA ALA A 194 -15.78 13.85 -18.66
C ALA A 194 -15.07 15.00 -19.37
N THR A 195 -13.89 15.39 -18.89
CA THR A 195 -13.10 16.48 -19.49
C THR A 195 -12.50 16.08 -20.84
N ALA A 196 -11.92 14.89 -20.94
CA ALA A 196 -11.37 14.38 -22.19
C ALA A 196 -12.47 14.21 -23.27
N HIS A 197 -13.68 13.80 -22.89
CA HIS A 197 -14.81 13.70 -23.81
C HIS A 197 -15.24 15.07 -24.35
N LYS A 198 -15.20 16.14 -23.55
CA LYS A 198 -15.47 17.51 -24.03
C LYS A 198 -14.48 17.93 -25.13
N ALA A 199 -13.21 17.50 -25.04
CA ALA A 199 -12.17 17.85 -26.01
C ALA A 199 -12.14 16.94 -27.24
N TYR A 200 -12.32 15.63 -27.06
CA TYR A 200 -12.06 14.60 -28.08
C TYR A 200 -13.29 13.77 -28.49
N GLY A 201 -14.46 14.04 -27.90
CA GLY A 201 -15.68 13.25 -28.12
C GLY A 201 -15.51 11.78 -27.73
N ASP A 202 -16.19 10.88 -28.45
CA ASP A 202 -16.17 9.43 -28.18
C ASP A 202 -14.76 8.81 -28.24
N ARG A 203 -13.79 9.44 -28.91
CA ARG A 203 -12.39 8.96 -28.92
C ARG A 203 -11.78 8.95 -27.53
N ALA A 204 -12.27 9.78 -26.60
CA ALA A 204 -11.82 9.78 -25.22
C ALA A 204 -12.01 8.41 -24.54
N PHE A 205 -13.03 7.64 -24.91
CA PHE A 205 -13.28 6.31 -24.34
C PHE A 205 -12.32 5.23 -24.84
N THR A 206 -11.48 5.52 -25.84
CA THR A 206 -10.39 4.64 -26.26
C THR A 206 -9.13 4.79 -25.41
N LEU A 207 -9.07 5.85 -24.59
CA LEU A 207 -7.95 6.12 -23.70
C LEU A 207 -7.89 5.09 -22.58
N LYS A 208 -6.67 4.70 -22.20
CA LYS A 208 -6.39 3.81 -21.06
C LYS A 208 -5.52 4.59 -20.05
N PRO A 209 -6.07 5.63 -19.38
CA PRO A 209 -5.29 6.48 -18.51
C PRO A 209 -4.77 5.70 -17.31
N GLN A 210 -3.51 5.97 -16.97
CA GLN A 210 -2.81 5.49 -15.78
C GLN A 210 -2.45 6.74 -14.97
N LEU A 211 -3.36 7.20 -14.10
CA LEU A 211 -3.19 8.48 -13.39
C LEU A 211 -2.16 8.35 -12.26
N ALA A 212 -2.25 7.27 -11.48
CA ALA A 212 -1.33 6.93 -10.41
C ALA A 212 -1.30 5.41 -10.18
N THR A 213 -0.19 4.89 -9.67
CA THR A 213 -0.15 3.52 -9.11
C THR A 213 -0.40 3.55 -7.62
N PHE A 214 -1.00 2.50 -7.07
CA PHE A 214 -1.03 2.32 -5.62
C PHE A 214 -0.64 0.91 -5.24
N ALA A 215 0.17 0.79 -4.19
CA ALA A 215 0.74 -0.48 -3.75
C ALA A 215 0.73 -0.62 -2.22
N SER A 216 0.90 -1.83 -1.72
CA SER A 216 1.05 -2.12 -0.29
C SER A 216 2.30 -2.97 0.01
N TRP A 217 2.92 -2.71 1.16
CA TRP A 217 3.98 -3.55 1.76
C TRP A 217 3.42 -4.54 2.79
N VAL A 218 2.21 -4.30 3.29
CA VAL A 218 1.65 -5.03 4.43
C VAL A 218 1.36 -6.47 4.04
N GLY A 219 2.01 -7.40 4.73
CA GLY A 219 1.98 -8.84 4.44
C GLY A 219 3.05 -9.33 3.46
N TYR A 220 3.93 -8.46 2.96
CA TYR A 220 4.92 -8.78 1.93
C TYR A 220 6.35 -8.30 2.23
N ASP A 221 6.50 -7.37 3.16
CA ASP A 221 7.78 -6.84 3.62
C ASP A 221 8.41 -7.74 4.69
N LEU A 222 9.46 -8.47 4.32
CA LEU A 222 10.16 -9.42 5.18
C LEU A 222 11.48 -8.86 5.76
N ASP A 223 11.82 -7.62 5.43
CA ASP A 223 13.05 -7.00 5.92
C ASP A 223 12.93 -6.69 7.42
N GLY A 224 13.75 -7.36 8.23
CA GLY A 224 13.68 -7.31 9.69
C GLY A 224 12.48 -8.03 10.32
N ARG A 225 11.64 -8.73 9.55
CA ARG A 225 10.45 -9.45 10.03
C ARG A 225 10.55 -10.96 9.85
N THR A 226 10.14 -11.70 10.88
CA THR A 226 10.09 -13.18 10.86
C THR A 226 8.69 -13.73 11.13
N ASP A 227 7.73 -12.86 11.42
CA ASP A 227 6.35 -13.19 11.76
C ASP A 227 5.44 -13.35 10.54
N ILE A 228 5.90 -12.95 9.34
CA ILE A 228 5.16 -13.07 8.09
C ILE A 228 5.54 -14.38 7.37
N ASN A 229 4.63 -15.35 7.41
CA ASN A 229 4.76 -16.62 6.67
C ASN A 229 4.32 -16.46 5.20
N TRP A 230 4.91 -17.22 4.28
CA TRP A 230 4.48 -17.29 2.87
C TRP A 230 2.99 -17.60 2.73
N ALA A 231 2.46 -18.50 3.57
CA ALA A 231 1.05 -18.90 3.52
C ALA A 231 0.14 -17.71 3.87
N PHE A 232 0.55 -16.91 4.86
CA PHE A 232 -0.12 -15.65 5.19
C PHE A 232 -0.08 -14.69 4.00
N SER A 233 1.09 -14.42 3.40
CA SER A 233 1.20 -13.53 2.24
C SER A 233 0.33 -13.96 1.05
N PHE A 234 0.25 -15.28 0.79
CA PHE A 234 -0.57 -15.82 -0.29
C PHE A 234 -2.07 -15.71 0.00
N ILE A 235 -2.50 -16.05 1.23
CA ILE A 235 -3.90 -15.88 1.67
C ILE A 235 -4.30 -14.41 1.62
N VAL A 236 -3.43 -13.50 2.10
CA VAL A 236 -3.67 -12.04 2.00
C VAL A 236 -3.87 -11.64 0.55
N ARG A 237 -3.05 -12.13 -0.38
CA ARG A 237 -3.20 -11.78 -1.80
C ARG A 237 -4.54 -12.29 -2.37
N LEU A 238 -5.00 -13.47 -1.96
CA LEU A 238 -6.32 -13.98 -2.34
C LEU A 238 -7.45 -13.12 -1.75
N LYS A 239 -7.38 -12.75 -0.46
CA LYS A 239 -8.36 -11.86 0.19
C LYS A 239 -8.42 -10.49 -0.49
N GLU A 240 -7.28 -9.95 -0.92
CA GLU A 240 -7.24 -8.71 -1.70
C GLU A 240 -7.91 -8.86 -3.06
N LYS A 241 -7.76 -10.01 -3.72
CA LYS A 241 -8.43 -10.30 -4.99
C LYS A 241 -9.94 -10.42 -4.84
N GLU A 242 -10.38 -11.16 -3.83
CA GLU A 242 -11.80 -11.27 -3.47
C GLU A 242 -12.41 -9.88 -3.24
N ALA A 243 -11.78 -9.08 -2.38
CA ALA A 243 -12.25 -7.73 -2.06
C ALA A 243 -12.28 -6.82 -3.30
N ALA A 244 -11.29 -6.92 -4.19
CA ALA A 244 -11.25 -6.12 -5.41
C ALA A 244 -12.35 -6.50 -6.40
N LEU A 245 -12.60 -7.80 -6.59
CA LEU A 245 -13.68 -8.28 -7.44
C LEU A 245 -15.05 -7.91 -6.87
N ALA A 246 -15.22 -7.99 -5.54
CA ALA A 246 -16.43 -7.56 -4.85
C ALA A 246 -16.68 -6.05 -5.01
N ASP A 247 -15.65 -5.21 -4.85
CA ASP A 247 -15.72 -3.76 -5.04
C ASP A 247 -16.09 -3.40 -6.50
N ILE A 248 -15.46 -4.04 -7.49
CA ILE A 248 -15.81 -3.82 -8.91
C ILE A 248 -17.26 -4.25 -9.19
N ARG A 249 -17.70 -5.37 -8.62
CA ARG A 249 -19.07 -5.86 -8.75
C ARG A 249 -20.08 -4.91 -8.13
N GLU A 250 -19.85 -4.44 -6.91
CA GLU A 250 -20.74 -3.50 -6.21
C GLU A 250 -20.89 -2.21 -7.02
N ARG A 251 -19.77 -1.64 -7.48
CA ARG A 251 -19.76 -0.44 -8.31
C ARG A 251 -20.48 -0.65 -9.64
N PHE A 252 -20.30 -1.80 -10.28
CA PHE A 252 -21.02 -2.12 -11.51
C PHE A 252 -22.53 -2.22 -11.30
N LEU A 253 -22.97 -2.89 -10.22
CA LEU A 253 -24.39 -3.02 -9.88
C LEU A 253 -25.04 -1.66 -9.57
N ALA A 254 -24.29 -0.73 -8.97
CA ALA A 254 -24.76 0.64 -8.74
C ALA A 254 -25.05 1.40 -10.04
N LEU A 255 -24.53 0.96 -11.20
CA LEU A 255 -24.80 1.57 -12.51
C LEU A 255 -26.11 1.06 -13.15
N LYS A 256 -26.82 0.10 -12.54
CA LYS A 256 -28.00 -0.55 -13.14
C LYS A 256 -29.03 0.46 -13.69
N ASP A 257 -29.42 1.43 -12.88
CA ASP A 257 -30.44 2.42 -13.26
C ASP A 257 -29.96 3.32 -14.40
N LEU A 258 -28.66 3.61 -14.44
CA LEU A 258 -28.01 4.42 -15.48
C LEU A 258 -27.89 3.66 -16.82
N LEU A 259 -27.71 2.34 -16.76
CA LEU A 259 -27.61 1.47 -17.94
C LEU A 259 -28.99 1.15 -18.56
N GLY A 260 -30.04 1.17 -17.75
CA GLY A 260 -31.42 0.90 -18.20
C GLY A 260 -31.75 -0.59 -18.32
N GLU A 261 -32.98 -0.87 -18.76
CA GLU A 261 -33.60 -2.21 -18.73
C GLU A 261 -33.90 -2.78 -20.14
N GLU A 262 -33.26 -2.27 -21.19
CA GLU A 262 -33.40 -2.86 -22.52
C GLU A 262 -32.83 -4.29 -22.56
N SER A 263 -33.48 -5.18 -23.30
CA SER A 263 -33.19 -6.62 -23.28
C SER A 263 -31.72 -6.96 -23.54
N GLU A 264 -31.08 -6.30 -24.51
CA GLU A 264 -29.65 -6.52 -24.83
C GLU A 264 -28.75 -6.06 -23.68
N MET A 265 -29.00 -4.87 -23.14
CA MET A 265 -28.25 -4.32 -22.02
C MET A 265 -28.40 -5.17 -20.75
N VAL A 266 -29.61 -5.67 -20.45
CA VAL A 266 -29.85 -6.59 -19.33
C VAL A 266 -29.06 -7.90 -19.49
N LEU A 267 -28.90 -8.41 -20.71
CA LEU A 267 -28.08 -9.60 -20.96
C LEU A 267 -26.60 -9.32 -20.69
N LEU A 268 -26.07 -8.20 -21.15
CA LEU A 268 -24.68 -7.80 -20.89
C LEU A 268 -24.41 -7.59 -19.40
N GLN A 269 -25.32 -6.92 -18.69
CA GLN A 269 -25.25 -6.75 -17.23
C GLN A 269 -25.19 -8.10 -16.49
N ARG A 270 -26.01 -9.08 -16.92
CA ARG A 270 -25.99 -10.44 -16.35
C ARG A 270 -24.68 -11.16 -16.63
N GLN A 271 -24.08 -10.97 -17.80
CA GLN A 271 -22.79 -11.59 -18.14
C GLN A 271 -21.66 -11.05 -17.26
N VAL A 272 -21.57 -9.73 -17.08
CA VAL A 272 -20.59 -9.10 -16.17
C VAL A 272 -20.79 -9.61 -14.75
N THR A 273 -22.02 -9.53 -14.24
CA THR A 273 -22.34 -9.91 -12.86
C THR A 273 -22.04 -11.39 -12.61
N GLY A 274 -22.49 -12.29 -13.50
CA GLY A 274 -22.23 -13.73 -13.38
C GLY A 274 -20.75 -14.08 -13.49
N LYS A 275 -19.98 -13.35 -14.32
CA LYS A 275 -18.52 -13.54 -14.40
C LYS A 275 -17.84 -13.17 -13.09
N LEU A 276 -18.23 -12.04 -12.49
CA LEU A 276 -17.69 -11.58 -11.20
C LEU A 276 -18.12 -12.51 -10.05
N ASP A 277 -19.38 -12.92 -9.99
CA ASP A 277 -19.90 -13.85 -8.98
C ASP A 277 -19.12 -15.16 -8.96
N LEU A 278 -18.92 -15.78 -10.13
CA LEU A 278 -18.17 -17.02 -10.24
C LEU A 278 -16.69 -16.82 -9.84
N ALA A 279 -16.08 -15.72 -10.26
CA ALA A 279 -14.69 -15.43 -9.92
C ALA A 279 -14.49 -15.20 -8.40
N ILE A 280 -15.43 -14.50 -7.75
CA ILE A 280 -15.43 -14.31 -6.29
C ILE A 280 -15.56 -15.66 -5.59
N ALA A 281 -16.54 -16.49 -5.97
CA ALA A 281 -16.76 -17.80 -5.36
C ALA A 281 -15.55 -18.74 -5.50
N ALA A 282 -14.82 -18.70 -6.63
CA ALA A 282 -13.57 -19.45 -6.79
C ALA A 282 -12.48 -18.98 -5.81
N VAL A 283 -12.33 -17.67 -5.63
CA VAL A 283 -11.32 -17.13 -4.72
C VAL A 283 -11.69 -17.45 -3.26
N GLU A 284 -12.96 -17.36 -2.87
CA GLU A 284 -13.46 -17.80 -1.57
C GLU A 284 -13.15 -19.28 -1.31
N LYS A 285 -13.38 -20.16 -2.30
CA LYS A 285 -13.02 -21.60 -2.25
C LYS A 285 -11.52 -21.77 -1.98
N HIS A 286 -10.66 -20.98 -2.64
CA HIS A 286 -9.20 -21.04 -2.45
C HIS A 286 -8.75 -20.56 -1.07
N ILE A 287 -9.29 -19.44 -0.59
CA ILE A 287 -9.00 -18.91 0.75
C ILE A 287 -9.37 -19.95 1.81
N LYS A 288 -10.61 -20.47 1.75
CA LYS A 288 -11.09 -21.47 2.69
C LYS A 288 -10.23 -22.74 2.67
N ALA A 289 -9.81 -23.18 1.50
CA ALA A 289 -8.96 -24.36 1.37
C ALA A 289 -7.62 -24.18 2.10
N LEU A 290 -6.96 -23.03 1.95
CA LEU A 290 -5.70 -22.74 2.63
C LEU A 290 -5.86 -22.50 4.14
N GLU A 291 -6.91 -21.79 4.56
CA GLU A 291 -7.19 -21.55 5.99
C GLU A 291 -7.54 -22.84 6.74
N SER A 292 -8.04 -23.87 6.03
CA SER A 292 -8.35 -25.17 6.62
C SER A 292 -7.12 -26.07 6.81
N VAL A 293 -5.96 -25.73 6.23
CA VAL A 293 -4.74 -26.56 6.31
C VAL A 293 -4.32 -26.75 7.77
N GLY A 294 -4.09 -28.01 8.16
CA GLY A 294 -3.78 -28.41 9.54
C GLY A 294 -5.01 -28.61 10.43
N GLY A 295 -6.18 -28.09 10.05
CA GLY A 295 -7.47 -28.33 10.69
C GLY A 295 -8.15 -29.57 10.12
N GLU A 296 -8.80 -30.36 10.98
CA GLU A 296 -9.59 -31.55 10.62
C GLU A 296 -8.86 -32.59 9.74
N GLY A 297 -7.52 -32.55 9.69
CA GLY A 297 -6.68 -33.42 8.85
C GLY A 297 -6.48 -32.93 7.41
N THR A 298 -6.95 -31.74 7.06
CA THR A 298 -6.74 -31.12 5.74
C THR A 298 -5.26 -30.82 5.52
N THR A 299 -4.70 -31.27 4.40
CA THR A 299 -3.29 -31.09 4.06
C THR A 299 -3.07 -29.93 3.09
N LEU A 300 -1.82 -29.46 2.99
CA LEU A 300 -1.43 -28.48 1.96
C LEU A 300 -1.67 -29.01 0.55
N ALA A 301 -1.53 -30.33 0.32
CA ALA A 301 -1.79 -30.94 -0.97
C ALA A 301 -3.27 -30.83 -1.37
N ASP A 302 -4.18 -31.00 -0.41
CA ASP A 302 -5.63 -30.84 -0.66
C ASP A 302 -5.95 -29.40 -1.09
N ALA A 303 -5.40 -28.41 -0.38
CA ALA A 303 -5.57 -27.00 -0.73
C ALA A 303 -4.94 -26.65 -2.09
N ALA A 304 -3.74 -27.16 -2.37
CA ALA A 304 -3.05 -26.95 -3.64
C ALA A 304 -3.84 -27.55 -4.82
N ASN A 305 -4.42 -28.75 -4.65
CA ASN A 305 -5.24 -29.38 -5.69
C ASN A 305 -6.47 -28.52 -6.04
N ILE A 306 -7.12 -27.94 -5.02
CA ILE A 306 -8.25 -27.02 -5.21
C ILE A 306 -7.82 -25.77 -6.01
N ILE A 307 -6.70 -25.15 -5.65
CA ILE A 307 -6.20 -23.93 -6.32
C ILE A 307 -5.77 -24.21 -7.77
N THR A 308 -5.25 -25.41 -8.03
CA THR A 308 -4.66 -25.78 -9.33
C THR A 308 -5.63 -26.46 -10.30
N GLU A 309 -6.89 -26.69 -9.91
CA GLU A 309 -7.93 -27.39 -10.68
C GLU A 309 -8.25 -26.75 -12.05
N GLY A 310 -7.81 -25.51 -12.30
CA GLY A 310 -7.81 -24.90 -13.63
C GLY A 310 -9.20 -24.52 -14.15
N GLU A 311 -10.12 -24.17 -13.26
CA GLU A 311 -11.49 -23.81 -13.62
C GLU A 311 -11.54 -22.48 -14.41
N ALA A 312 -12.31 -22.43 -15.50
CA ALA A 312 -12.36 -21.28 -16.43
C ALA A 312 -12.85 -19.95 -15.81
N HIS A 313 -13.38 -20.00 -14.59
CA HIS A 313 -13.82 -18.85 -13.83
C HIS A 313 -12.80 -18.37 -12.78
N ASN A 314 -11.71 -19.12 -12.56
CA ASN A 314 -10.55 -18.61 -11.82
C ASN A 314 -9.78 -17.60 -12.68
N LEU A 315 -10.14 -16.33 -12.55
CA LEU A 315 -9.52 -15.24 -13.29
C LEU A 315 -8.08 -15.03 -12.84
N THR A 316 -7.10 -15.13 -13.73
CA THR A 316 -5.70 -14.72 -13.45
C THR A 316 -5.31 -13.43 -14.16
N THR A 317 -6.18 -12.90 -15.03
CA THR A 317 -6.04 -11.63 -15.73
C THR A 317 -7.33 -10.81 -15.58
N ALA A 318 -7.21 -9.47 -15.61
CA ALA A 318 -8.35 -8.56 -15.62
C ALA A 318 -9.08 -8.50 -16.97
N GLU A 319 -8.42 -8.94 -18.06
CA GLU A 319 -8.90 -8.81 -19.44
C GLU A 319 -10.33 -9.34 -19.67
N PRO A 320 -10.74 -10.50 -19.12
CA PRO A 320 -12.10 -11.00 -19.34
C PRO A 320 -13.19 -10.09 -18.78
N VAL A 321 -12.93 -9.37 -17.68
CA VAL A 321 -13.88 -8.42 -17.10
C VAL A 321 -13.83 -7.11 -17.90
N LEU A 322 -12.63 -6.63 -18.24
CA LEU A 322 -12.46 -5.43 -19.06
C LEU A 322 -13.15 -5.54 -20.43
N THR A 323 -13.01 -6.68 -21.11
CA THR A 323 -13.70 -6.95 -22.39
C THR A 323 -15.22 -6.84 -22.24
N LEU A 324 -15.80 -7.39 -21.16
CA LEU A 324 -17.24 -7.30 -20.93
C LEU A 324 -17.67 -5.85 -20.60
N LEU A 325 -16.87 -5.11 -19.82
CA LEU A 325 -17.14 -3.69 -19.56
C LEU A 325 -17.09 -2.86 -20.83
N GLU A 326 -16.16 -3.13 -21.75
CA GLU A 326 -16.08 -2.48 -23.06
C GLU A 326 -17.32 -2.77 -23.92
N GLN A 327 -17.86 -3.99 -23.89
CA GLN A 327 -19.11 -4.35 -24.57
C GLN A 327 -20.32 -3.61 -23.99
N VAL A 328 -20.44 -3.54 -22.65
CA VAL A 328 -21.48 -2.76 -21.97
C VAL A 328 -21.35 -1.28 -22.34
N MET A 329 -20.13 -0.75 -22.38
CA MET A 329 -19.86 0.65 -22.72
C MET A 329 -20.24 0.99 -24.17
N ALA A 330 -20.00 0.07 -25.10
CA ALA A 330 -20.39 0.25 -26.50
C ALA A 330 -21.91 0.32 -26.68
N ALA A 331 -22.67 -0.42 -25.86
CA ALA A 331 -24.13 -0.45 -25.84
C ALA A 331 -24.77 0.59 -24.90
N ALA A 332 -23.97 1.38 -24.18
CA ALA A 332 -24.47 2.28 -23.14
C ALA A 332 -25.32 3.43 -23.71
N PRO A 333 -26.46 3.79 -23.07
CA PRO A 333 -27.44 4.71 -23.64
C PRO A 333 -27.05 6.19 -23.56
N SER A 334 -26.08 6.54 -22.69
CA SER A 334 -25.72 7.93 -22.43
C SER A 334 -24.20 8.12 -22.27
N THR A 335 -23.75 9.37 -22.37
CA THR A 335 -22.34 9.73 -22.17
C THR A 335 -21.93 9.50 -20.71
N GLU A 336 -22.84 9.78 -19.78
CA GLU A 336 -22.65 9.58 -18.35
C GLU A 336 -22.42 8.09 -18.04
N ALA A 337 -23.19 7.19 -18.66
CA ALA A 337 -23.00 5.75 -18.54
C ALA A 337 -21.63 5.31 -19.08
N LYS A 338 -21.21 5.83 -20.24
CA LYS A 338 -19.89 5.54 -20.81
C LYS A 338 -18.75 6.02 -19.92
N ILE A 339 -18.85 7.23 -19.35
CA ILE A 339 -17.87 7.77 -18.40
C ILE A 339 -17.76 6.85 -17.19
N ALA A 340 -18.89 6.45 -16.57
CA ALA A 340 -18.88 5.59 -15.40
C ALA A 340 -18.23 4.21 -15.67
N LEU A 341 -18.54 3.60 -16.82
CA LEU A 341 -17.94 2.33 -17.24
C LEU A 341 -16.45 2.46 -17.58
N ALA A 342 -16.06 3.54 -18.26
CA ALA A 342 -14.67 3.84 -18.57
C ALA A 342 -13.84 4.05 -17.31
N SER A 343 -14.39 4.74 -16.31
CA SER A 343 -13.80 4.91 -14.98
C SER A 343 -13.66 3.58 -14.25
N LEU A 344 -14.70 2.74 -14.25
CA LEU A 344 -14.66 1.42 -13.61
C LEU A 344 -13.58 0.52 -14.24
N GLY A 345 -13.52 0.50 -15.58
CA GLY A 345 -12.45 -0.20 -16.30
C GLY A 345 -11.07 0.42 -16.04
N GLY A 346 -10.99 1.74 -15.85
CA GLY A 346 -9.78 2.47 -15.50
C GLY A 346 -9.25 2.07 -14.12
N LEU A 347 -10.13 1.94 -13.12
CA LEU A 347 -9.78 1.43 -11.79
C LEU A 347 -9.24 0.01 -11.89
N LEU A 348 -9.96 -0.90 -12.56
CA LEU A 348 -9.52 -2.29 -12.70
C LEU A 348 -8.17 -2.40 -13.43
N ARG A 349 -7.91 -1.57 -14.45
CA ARG A 349 -6.60 -1.49 -15.12
C ARG A 349 -5.48 -0.93 -14.25
N ALA A 350 -5.80 -0.04 -13.32
CA ALA A 350 -4.81 0.57 -12.42
C ALA A 350 -4.37 -0.38 -11.29
N THR A 351 -5.18 -1.41 -10.99
CA THR A 351 -4.96 -2.28 -9.82
C THR A 351 -4.79 -3.75 -10.14
N GLY A 352 -5.20 -4.15 -11.35
CA GLY A 352 -5.33 -5.56 -11.72
C GLY A 352 -6.32 -6.27 -10.81
N LEU A 353 -6.04 -7.54 -10.51
CA LEU A 353 -6.92 -8.40 -9.70
C LEU A 353 -6.68 -8.27 -8.20
N GLY A 354 -6.25 -7.10 -7.71
CA GLY A 354 -6.13 -6.85 -6.28
C GLY A 354 -6.60 -5.45 -5.91
N MET A 355 -6.73 -5.21 -4.60
CA MET A 355 -7.09 -3.87 -4.10
C MET A 355 -6.04 -2.82 -4.45
N SER A 356 -4.77 -3.25 -4.50
CA SER A 356 -3.60 -2.48 -4.92
C SER A 356 -2.54 -3.42 -5.51
N HIS A 357 -1.46 -2.87 -6.06
CA HIS A 357 -0.24 -3.62 -6.36
C HIS A 357 0.44 -4.09 -5.06
N ILE A 358 1.34 -5.05 -5.14
CA ILE A 358 2.15 -5.48 -3.99
C ILE A 358 3.62 -5.16 -4.23
N HIS A 359 4.30 -4.71 -3.19
CA HIS A 359 5.75 -4.66 -3.17
C HIS A 359 6.24 -5.70 -2.16
N VAL A 360 7.14 -6.56 -2.62
CA VAL A 360 7.82 -7.54 -1.78
C VAL A 360 9.19 -6.97 -1.42
N ARG A 361 9.65 -7.14 -0.17
CA ARG A 361 10.93 -6.61 0.28
C ARG A 361 11.74 -7.67 1.03
N VAL A 362 13.04 -7.72 0.76
CA VAL A 362 14.06 -8.52 1.44
C VAL A 362 15.34 -7.72 1.58
N ASN A 363 16.23 -8.14 2.48
CA ASN A 363 17.56 -7.59 2.63
C ASN A 363 18.56 -8.22 1.63
N ALA A 364 19.51 -7.43 1.14
CA ALA A 364 20.59 -7.88 0.25
C ALA A 364 21.34 -9.13 0.77
N VAL A 365 21.54 -9.23 2.09
CA VAL A 365 22.17 -10.39 2.74
C VAL A 365 21.37 -11.67 2.51
N GLN A 366 20.03 -11.61 2.51
CA GLN A 366 19.17 -12.77 2.27
C GLN A 366 19.34 -13.28 0.83
N ILE A 367 19.42 -12.38 -0.15
CA ILE A 367 19.67 -12.70 -1.56
C ILE A 367 21.05 -13.38 -1.73
N ASN A 368 22.09 -12.79 -1.15
CA ASN A 368 23.46 -13.29 -1.26
C ASN A 368 23.63 -14.66 -0.58
N ASN A 369 23.02 -14.86 0.60
CA ASN A 369 23.06 -16.13 1.32
C ASN A 369 22.31 -17.23 0.58
N ALA A 370 21.14 -16.91 0.01
CA ALA A 370 20.36 -17.86 -0.77
C ALA A 370 21.12 -18.33 -2.01
N PHE A 371 21.75 -17.39 -2.74
CA PHE A 371 22.58 -17.72 -3.89
C PHE A 371 23.79 -18.59 -3.53
N ARG A 372 24.47 -18.26 -2.42
CA ARG A 372 25.60 -19.07 -1.93
C ARG A 372 25.18 -20.50 -1.58
N ALA A 373 24.00 -20.67 -0.97
CA ALA A 373 23.47 -22.00 -0.67
C ALA A 373 23.11 -22.77 -1.95
N PHE A 374 22.50 -22.08 -2.93
CA PHE A 374 22.05 -22.66 -4.20
C PHE A 374 23.20 -23.17 -5.09
N VAL A 375 24.28 -22.39 -5.24
CA VAL A 375 25.40 -22.77 -6.14
C VAL A 375 26.35 -23.81 -5.54
N HIS A 376 26.16 -24.21 -4.28
CA HIS A 376 26.94 -25.22 -3.53
C HIS A 376 28.48 -25.05 -3.51
N GLU A 377 29.02 -23.98 -4.11
CA GLU A 377 30.43 -23.62 -4.13
C GLU A 377 30.67 -22.34 -3.32
N SER A 378 31.92 -22.14 -2.88
CA SER A 378 32.37 -20.78 -2.53
C SER A 378 32.48 -19.98 -3.83
N TRP A 379 31.36 -19.50 -4.36
CA TRP A 379 31.26 -18.82 -5.66
C TRP A 379 32.12 -17.55 -5.77
N THR A 380 32.69 -17.08 -4.65
CA THR A 380 33.66 -15.97 -4.56
C THR A 380 35.09 -16.41 -4.19
N ARG A 381 35.36 -17.69 -3.91
CA ARG A 381 36.73 -18.13 -3.58
C ARG A 381 37.60 -17.93 -4.83
N ASP A 382 38.63 -17.10 -4.67
CA ASP A 382 39.64 -16.81 -5.68
C ASP A 382 39.15 -16.10 -6.96
N LEU A 383 37.95 -15.51 -6.95
CA LEU A 383 37.45 -14.66 -8.04
C LEU A 383 37.59 -13.17 -7.72
N THR A 384 38.04 -12.40 -8.71
CA THR A 384 37.83 -10.94 -8.69
C THR A 384 36.34 -10.62 -8.81
N GLU A 385 35.93 -9.44 -8.33
CA GLU A 385 34.55 -8.97 -8.43
C GLU A 385 34.02 -9.00 -9.88
N ARG A 386 34.88 -8.67 -10.85
CA ARG A 386 34.56 -8.71 -12.28
C ARG A 386 34.29 -10.14 -12.78
N GLN A 387 35.08 -11.11 -12.35
CA GLN A 387 34.87 -12.51 -12.73
C GLN A 387 33.59 -13.08 -12.10
N ALA A 388 33.31 -12.72 -10.84
CA ALA A 388 32.08 -13.11 -10.17
C ALA A 388 30.83 -12.57 -10.89
N LEU A 389 30.84 -11.30 -11.30
CA LEU A 389 29.76 -10.70 -12.09
C LEU A 389 29.59 -11.39 -13.44
N ALA A 390 30.68 -11.62 -14.18
CA ALA A 390 30.61 -12.29 -15.48
C ALA A 390 29.98 -13.69 -15.38
N ARG A 391 30.31 -14.45 -14.33
CA ARG A 391 29.70 -15.77 -14.07
C ARG A 391 28.21 -15.66 -13.78
N ILE A 392 27.77 -14.68 -12.99
CA ILE A 392 26.33 -14.45 -12.72
C ILE A 392 25.61 -14.10 -14.03
N VAL A 393 26.19 -13.25 -14.88
CA VAL A 393 25.60 -12.89 -16.17
C VAL A 393 25.47 -14.09 -17.09
N GLU A 394 26.48 -14.95 -17.17
CA GLU A 394 26.41 -16.22 -17.91
C GLU A 394 25.27 -17.11 -17.38
N MET A 395 25.13 -17.22 -16.06
CA MET A 395 24.02 -17.95 -15.43
C MET A 395 22.66 -17.33 -15.81
N ILE A 396 22.51 -16.00 -15.83
CA ILE A 396 21.28 -15.32 -16.25
C ILE A 396 20.95 -15.56 -17.73
N GLN A 397 21.96 -15.77 -18.58
CA GLN A 397 21.78 -16.05 -20.00
C GLN A 397 21.40 -17.51 -20.25
N SER A 398 21.95 -18.45 -19.48
CA SER A 398 21.73 -19.89 -19.67
C SER A 398 20.61 -20.49 -18.83
N VAL A 399 20.10 -19.78 -17.82
CA VAL A 399 19.07 -20.29 -16.90
C VAL A 399 17.79 -20.66 -17.64
N LYS A 400 17.25 -21.82 -17.30
CA LYS A 400 15.92 -22.26 -17.73
C LYS A 400 14.96 -22.18 -16.55
N PRO A 401 13.72 -21.71 -16.76
CA PRO A 401 12.74 -21.66 -15.70
C PRO A 401 12.49 -23.05 -15.08
N GLU A 402 12.47 -23.11 -13.75
CA GLU A 402 12.10 -24.28 -12.98
C GLU A 402 10.60 -24.27 -12.63
N GLN A 403 10.06 -25.47 -12.41
CA GLN A 403 8.67 -25.61 -11.99
C GLN A 403 8.58 -25.54 -10.47
N VAL A 404 7.82 -24.55 -9.98
CA VAL A 404 7.46 -24.42 -8.56
C VAL A 404 6.01 -24.80 -8.34
N ASN A 405 5.78 -25.56 -7.27
CA ASN A 405 4.47 -25.87 -6.69
C ASN A 405 4.44 -25.47 -5.20
N PHE A 406 3.27 -25.59 -4.55
CA PHE A 406 3.11 -25.23 -3.14
C PHE A 406 3.96 -26.08 -2.17
N GLU A 407 4.23 -27.35 -2.49
CA GLU A 407 5.10 -28.20 -1.67
C GLU A 407 6.55 -27.70 -1.68
N THR A 408 7.10 -27.42 -2.87
CA THR A 408 8.45 -26.85 -3.00
C THR A 408 8.56 -25.47 -2.34
N LEU A 409 7.49 -24.67 -2.37
CA LEU A 409 7.41 -23.38 -1.70
C LEU A 409 7.46 -23.54 -0.16
N ASP A 410 6.74 -24.51 0.38
CA ASP A 410 6.66 -24.75 1.82
C ASP A 410 7.98 -25.30 2.39
N LEU A 411 8.65 -26.18 1.64
CA LEU A 411 9.93 -26.78 2.03
C LEU A 411 11.14 -25.84 1.90
N GLU A 412 11.07 -24.82 1.04
CA GLU A 412 12.16 -23.88 0.83
C GLU A 412 12.45 -23.10 2.11
N ASN A 413 13.70 -22.97 2.52
CA ASN A 413 14.11 -22.28 3.77
C ASN A 413 14.75 -20.92 3.55
N ALA A 414 15.31 -20.66 2.36
CA ALA A 414 15.92 -19.40 2.02
C ALA A 414 14.84 -18.37 1.67
N THR A 415 14.69 -17.34 2.52
CA THR A 415 13.66 -16.29 2.38
C THR A 415 13.58 -15.70 0.97
N ALA A 416 14.72 -15.39 0.36
CA ALA A 416 14.76 -14.82 -0.99
C ALA A 416 14.18 -15.77 -2.06
N ILE A 417 14.61 -17.04 -2.05
CA ILE A 417 14.13 -18.07 -2.99
C ILE A 417 12.62 -18.31 -2.74
N ARG A 418 12.23 -18.45 -1.48
CA ARG A 418 10.82 -18.61 -1.08
C ARG A 418 9.96 -17.45 -1.58
N GLN A 419 10.46 -16.21 -1.54
CA GLN A 419 9.72 -15.03 -2.00
C GLN A 419 9.57 -15.03 -3.53
N PHE A 420 10.57 -15.43 -4.32
CA PHE A 420 10.42 -15.61 -5.77
C PHE A 420 9.47 -16.76 -6.12
N ALA A 421 9.54 -17.87 -5.39
CA ALA A 421 8.62 -18.99 -5.51
C ALA A 421 7.17 -18.58 -5.20
N LEU A 422 6.96 -17.76 -4.16
CA LEU A 422 5.66 -17.17 -3.81
C LEU A 422 5.15 -16.29 -4.95
N VAL A 423 5.98 -15.40 -5.50
CA VAL A 423 5.63 -14.57 -6.67
C VAL A 423 5.24 -15.44 -7.86
N ALA A 424 5.92 -16.57 -8.08
CA ALA A 424 5.55 -17.51 -9.14
C ALA A 424 4.17 -18.14 -8.91
N GLN A 425 3.81 -18.49 -7.66
CA GLN A 425 2.45 -18.98 -7.36
C GLN A 425 1.40 -17.88 -7.53
N ILE A 426 1.70 -16.63 -7.13
CA ILE A 426 0.80 -15.48 -7.34
C ILE A 426 0.54 -15.29 -8.83
N MET A 427 1.60 -15.30 -9.64
CA MET A 427 1.50 -15.18 -11.10
C MET A 427 0.66 -16.29 -11.72
N LYS A 428 0.82 -17.54 -11.26
CA LYS A 428 0.12 -18.69 -11.83
C LYS A 428 -1.37 -18.72 -11.47
N TYR A 429 -1.73 -18.35 -10.23
CA TYR A 429 -3.04 -18.69 -9.67
C TYR A 429 -3.86 -17.50 -9.16
N VAL A 430 -3.25 -16.30 -9.09
CA VAL A 430 -3.91 -15.12 -8.53
C VAL A 430 -4.00 -13.99 -9.53
N ASP A 431 -2.87 -13.49 -10.02
CA ASP A 431 -2.76 -12.36 -10.95
C ASP A 431 -1.46 -12.48 -11.76
N SER A 432 -1.59 -12.73 -13.06
CA SER A 432 -0.49 -13.02 -13.97
C SER A 432 0.11 -11.78 -14.64
N GLU A 433 -0.49 -10.61 -14.49
CA GLU A 433 -0.16 -9.42 -15.29
C GLU A 433 0.31 -8.24 -14.43
N THR A 434 -0.21 -8.10 -13.21
CA THR A 434 0.12 -6.95 -12.36
C THR A 434 1.59 -6.99 -11.92
N PRO A 435 2.38 -5.93 -12.21
CA PRO A 435 3.78 -5.90 -11.83
C PRO A 435 3.99 -5.91 -10.31
N ILE A 436 4.96 -6.70 -9.85
CA ILE A 436 5.36 -6.79 -8.44
C ILE A 436 6.72 -6.13 -8.27
N ARG A 437 6.81 -5.10 -7.43
CA ARG A 437 8.12 -4.51 -7.11
C ARG A 437 8.85 -5.37 -6.09
N TYR A 438 10.05 -5.80 -6.44
CA TYR A 438 10.93 -6.58 -5.59
C TYR A 438 12.05 -5.67 -5.08
N LEU A 439 11.86 -5.21 -3.85
CA LEU A 439 12.75 -4.26 -3.17
C LEU A 439 13.87 -5.02 -2.46
N ILE A 440 15.09 -4.55 -2.67
CA ILE A 440 16.27 -5.13 -2.03
C ILE A 440 16.89 -4.08 -1.11
N ALA A 441 16.60 -4.18 0.18
CA ALA A 441 17.17 -3.34 1.23
C ALA A 441 18.69 -3.51 1.33
N GLU A 442 19.36 -2.46 1.78
CA GLU A 442 20.83 -2.40 1.94
C GLU A 442 21.59 -2.82 0.67
N SER A 443 21.13 -2.34 -0.50
CA SER A 443 21.75 -2.69 -1.79
C SER A 443 23.06 -1.94 -2.03
N GLU A 444 24.19 -2.62 -1.79
CA GLU A 444 25.54 -2.04 -1.97
C GLU A 444 26.33 -2.62 -3.15
N SER A 445 25.85 -3.67 -3.80
CA SER A 445 26.58 -4.38 -4.86
C SER A 445 25.73 -4.66 -6.11
N PRO A 446 26.26 -4.43 -7.34
CA PRO A 446 25.60 -4.88 -8.57
C PRO A 446 25.33 -6.39 -8.58
N ALA A 447 26.20 -7.19 -7.94
CA ALA A 447 26.07 -8.65 -7.92
C ALA A 447 24.75 -9.08 -7.28
N THR A 448 24.32 -8.42 -6.21
CA THR A 448 23.06 -8.74 -5.51
C THR A 448 21.85 -8.53 -6.43
N ILE A 449 21.84 -7.46 -7.23
CA ILE A 449 20.75 -7.18 -8.17
C ILE A 449 20.74 -8.18 -9.33
N LEU A 450 21.92 -8.56 -9.84
CA LEU A 450 22.03 -9.58 -10.87
C LEU A 450 21.62 -10.97 -10.35
N ILE A 451 21.95 -11.31 -9.10
CA ILE A 451 21.49 -12.56 -8.45
C ILE A 451 19.96 -12.56 -8.34
N ALA A 452 19.34 -11.44 -7.96
CA ALA A 452 17.89 -11.32 -7.95
C ALA A 452 17.29 -11.50 -9.36
N LEU A 453 17.93 -10.96 -10.39
CA LEU A 453 17.51 -11.18 -11.79
C LEU A 453 17.67 -12.64 -12.23
N TYR A 454 18.73 -13.30 -11.80
CA TYR A 454 18.92 -14.73 -12.00
C TYR A 454 17.75 -15.52 -11.39
N PHE A 455 17.40 -15.28 -10.13
CA PHE A 455 16.26 -15.94 -9.49
C PHE A 455 14.94 -15.58 -10.17
N ALA A 456 14.72 -14.32 -10.55
CA ALA A 456 13.51 -13.94 -11.27
C ALA A 456 13.34 -14.73 -12.59
N LYS A 457 14.43 -14.99 -13.32
CA LYS A 457 14.40 -15.85 -14.50
C LYS A 457 14.26 -17.34 -14.17
N LEU A 458 14.96 -17.83 -13.15
CA LEU A 458 14.85 -19.21 -12.66
C LEU A 458 13.41 -19.55 -12.28
N PHE A 459 12.70 -18.63 -11.65
CA PHE A 459 11.31 -18.81 -11.25
C PHE A 459 10.30 -18.42 -12.33
N GLY A 460 10.75 -17.98 -13.50
CA GLY A 460 9.88 -17.61 -14.63
C GLY A 460 9.05 -16.35 -14.40
N VAL A 461 9.45 -15.47 -13.48
CA VAL A 461 8.71 -14.27 -13.06
C VAL A 461 9.36 -12.96 -13.50
N SER A 462 10.44 -13.02 -14.30
CA SER A 462 11.23 -11.85 -14.70
C SER A 462 10.47 -10.79 -15.49
N GLU A 463 9.33 -11.14 -16.10
CA GLU A 463 8.50 -10.20 -16.86
C GLU A 463 7.55 -9.41 -15.94
N ILE A 464 7.10 -9.98 -14.82
CA ILE A 464 6.23 -9.28 -13.86
C ILE A 464 6.99 -8.60 -12.72
N VAL A 465 8.18 -9.11 -12.36
CA VAL A 465 8.98 -8.56 -11.26
C VAL A 465 9.74 -7.30 -11.71
N ASP A 466 9.67 -6.25 -10.88
CA ASP A 466 10.41 -4.98 -10.99
C ASP A 466 11.50 -4.94 -9.91
N ILE A 467 12.72 -5.37 -10.24
CA ILE A 467 13.83 -5.45 -9.27
C ILE A 467 14.36 -4.04 -9.00
N SER A 468 14.25 -3.61 -7.75
CA SER A 468 14.56 -2.23 -7.35
C SER A 468 15.55 -2.23 -6.17
N PRO A 469 16.80 -1.78 -6.36
CA PRO A 469 17.72 -1.56 -5.25
C PRO A 469 17.18 -0.45 -4.33
N LEU A 470 17.34 -0.63 -3.03
CA LEU A 470 17.13 0.41 -2.02
C LEU A 470 18.49 0.90 -1.49
N PHE A 471 18.79 2.18 -1.75
CA PHE A 471 19.99 2.85 -1.29
C PHE A 471 19.70 3.64 -0.01
N GLU A 472 20.19 3.14 1.11
CA GLU A 472 19.94 3.72 2.44
C GLU A 472 21.19 3.71 3.34
N THR A 473 22.22 2.92 2.98
CA THR A 473 23.50 2.93 3.67
C THR A 473 24.41 4.04 3.15
N PRO A 474 25.39 4.51 3.94
CA PRO A 474 26.36 5.50 3.47
C PRO A 474 27.10 5.08 2.21
N ALA A 475 27.52 3.81 2.13
CA ALA A 475 28.24 3.27 0.98
C ALA A 475 27.35 3.19 -0.28
N ALA A 476 26.08 2.79 -0.11
CA ALA A 476 25.11 2.75 -1.21
C ALA A 476 24.81 4.16 -1.75
N LEU A 477 24.70 5.16 -0.88
CA LEU A 477 24.45 6.55 -1.30
C LEU A 477 25.66 7.18 -2.00
N GLU A 478 26.88 6.87 -1.56
CA GLU A 478 28.10 7.37 -2.19
C GLU A 478 28.36 6.72 -3.57
N SER A 479 28.04 5.43 -3.71
CA SER A 479 28.40 4.64 -4.89
C SER A 479 27.23 4.21 -5.78
N GLY A 480 25.99 4.56 -5.41
CA GLY A 480 24.77 4.10 -6.07
C GLY A 480 24.71 4.39 -7.57
N GLN A 481 25.20 5.56 -8.01
CA GLN A 481 25.31 5.91 -9.43
C GLN A 481 26.20 4.92 -10.18
N ARG A 482 27.36 4.60 -9.60
CA ARG A 482 28.32 3.66 -10.18
C ARG A 482 27.77 2.24 -10.15
N LEU A 483 26.98 1.89 -9.13
CA LEU A 483 26.27 0.61 -9.07
C LEU A 483 25.31 0.48 -10.25
N VAL A 484 24.44 1.47 -10.47
CA VAL A 484 23.49 1.50 -11.60
C VAL A 484 24.23 1.50 -12.94
N GLN A 485 25.29 2.29 -13.08
CA GLN A 485 26.13 2.30 -14.29
C GLN A 485 26.69 0.92 -14.60
N ARG A 486 27.19 0.20 -13.60
CA ARG A 486 27.71 -1.17 -13.76
C ARG A 486 26.62 -2.15 -14.12
N LEU A 487 25.42 -2.03 -13.56
CA LEU A 487 24.28 -2.87 -13.95
C LEU A 487 23.90 -2.63 -15.42
N LEU A 488 23.81 -1.38 -15.86
CA LEU A 488 23.47 -1.03 -17.24
C LEU A 488 24.56 -1.42 -18.26
N ALA A 489 25.79 -1.65 -17.81
CA ALA A 489 26.86 -2.19 -18.64
C ALA A 489 26.66 -3.68 -18.96
N GLU A 490 25.90 -4.42 -18.15
CA GLU A 490 25.61 -5.83 -18.36
C GLU A 490 24.38 -6.01 -19.27
N GLU A 491 24.55 -6.69 -20.39
CA GLU A 491 23.50 -6.89 -21.39
C GLU A 491 22.23 -7.52 -20.79
N ALA A 492 22.40 -8.55 -19.96
CA ALA A 492 21.29 -9.25 -19.34
C ALA A 492 20.38 -8.35 -18.48
N TYR A 493 20.96 -7.37 -17.77
CA TYR A 493 20.19 -6.43 -16.97
C TYR A 493 19.53 -5.36 -17.84
N ARG A 494 20.28 -4.83 -18.83
CA ARG A 494 19.75 -3.89 -19.81
C ARG A 494 18.55 -4.46 -20.57
N ASP A 495 18.58 -5.73 -20.96
CA ASP A 495 17.46 -6.41 -21.61
C ASP A 495 16.23 -6.45 -20.69
N HIS A 496 16.43 -6.79 -19.41
CA HIS A 496 15.35 -6.82 -18.42
C HIS A 496 14.67 -5.45 -18.26
N VAL A 497 15.43 -4.38 -18.02
CA VAL A 497 14.85 -3.04 -17.83
C VAL A 497 14.30 -2.43 -19.13
N THR A 498 14.87 -2.79 -20.28
CA THR A 498 14.36 -2.36 -21.61
C THR A 498 13.01 -2.97 -21.90
N LYS A 499 12.83 -4.28 -21.68
CA LYS A 499 11.53 -4.95 -21.82
C LYS A 499 10.46 -4.33 -20.92
N ARG A 500 10.84 -3.97 -19.68
CA ARG A 500 9.94 -3.29 -18.74
C ARG A 500 9.68 -1.82 -19.08
N GLY A 501 10.53 -1.19 -19.90
CA GLY A 501 10.46 0.24 -20.24
C GLY A 501 10.78 1.19 -19.08
N ARG A 502 11.33 0.68 -17.96
CA ARG A 502 11.69 1.48 -16.78
C ARG A 502 12.77 0.80 -15.93
N LEU A 503 13.50 1.62 -15.19
CA LEU A 503 14.39 1.23 -14.09
C LEU A 503 13.87 1.90 -12.82
N ALA A 504 13.72 1.14 -11.75
CA ALA A 504 13.27 1.64 -10.44
C ALA A 504 14.44 1.59 -9.45
N VAL A 505 14.64 2.69 -8.72
CA VAL A 505 15.59 2.81 -7.61
C VAL A 505 14.82 3.41 -6.45
N GLN A 506 15.02 2.87 -5.25
CA GLN A 506 14.48 3.42 -4.03
C GLN A 506 15.60 4.02 -3.18
N THR A 507 15.28 5.06 -2.43
CA THR A 507 16.20 5.72 -1.50
C THR A 507 15.60 5.82 -0.12
N GLY A 508 16.35 5.48 0.92
CA GLY A 508 15.88 5.48 2.31
C GLY A 508 16.29 6.75 3.05
N TYR A 509 15.46 7.80 3.04
CA TYR A 509 15.78 9.07 3.70
C TYR A 509 15.97 8.94 5.21
N SER A 510 15.04 8.28 5.89
CA SER A 510 15.08 8.10 7.35
C SER A 510 16.29 7.29 7.81
N ASP A 511 16.57 6.15 7.14
CA ASP A 511 17.72 5.30 7.46
C ASP A 511 19.05 5.96 7.12
N ALA A 512 19.17 6.59 5.96
CA ALA A 512 20.34 7.39 5.64
C ALA A 512 20.59 8.48 6.70
N GLY A 513 19.54 9.19 7.11
CA GLY A 513 19.61 10.21 8.14
C GLY A 513 20.02 9.67 9.51
N ARG A 514 19.67 8.42 9.84
CA ARG A 514 20.16 7.72 11.05
C ARG A 514 21.67 7.49 11.01
N PHE A 515 22.24 7.23 9.84
CA PHE A 515 23.68 6.97 9.69
C PHE A 515 24.54 8.24 9.57
N ILE A 516 24.12 9.21 8.75
CA ILE A 516 24.95 10.37 8.37
C ILE A 516 24.35 11.73 8.73
N GLY A 517 23.15 11.75 9.33
CA GLY A 517 22.39 12.96 9.62
C GLY A 517 21.51 13.42 8.46
N GLN A 518 20.34 14.00 8.78
CA GLN A 518 19.28 14.31 7.80
C GLN A 518 19.72 15.27 6.69
N ILE A 519 20.52 16.29 7.02
CA ILE A 519 21.03 17.26 6.03
C ILE A 519 21.97 16.58 5.03
N ALA A 520 22.90 15.76 5.53
CA ALA A 520 23.85 15.05 4.67
C ALA A 520 23.15 14.00 3.79
N ALA A 521 22.15 13.31 4.35
CA ALA A 521 21.29 12.39 3.62
C ALA A 521 20.56 13.11 2.48
N GLY A 522 19.92 14.26 2.74
CA GLY A 522 19.27 15.07 1.70
C GLY A 522 20.21 15.40 0.53
N LEU A 523 21.40 15.92 0.82
CA LEU A 523 22.40 16.25 -0.20
C LEU A 523 22.96 15.02 -0.95
N ALA A 524 22.97 13.84 -0.32
CA ALA A 524 23.39 12.60 -0.97
C ALA A 524 22.33 12.09 -1.95
N HIS A 525 21.05 12.16 -1.58
CA HIS A 525 19.94 11.82 -2.47
C HIS A 525 19.87 12.73 -3.68
N GLU A 526 20.04 14.05 -3.50
CA GLU A 526 20.10 14.99 -4.62
C GLU A 526 21.24 14.67 -5.59
N ARG A 527 22.43 14.36 -5.05
CA ARG A 527 23.58 13.94 -5.86
C ARG A 527 23.25 12.70 -6.68
N LEU A 528 22.74 11.65 -6.03
CA LEU A 528 22.32 10.40 -6.66
C LEU A 528 21.28 10.62 -7.78
N HIS A 529 20.35 11.56 -7.59
CA HIS A 529 19.30 11.85 -8.57
C HIS A 529 19.83 12.60 -9.82
N HIS A 530 20.84 13.45 -9.65
CA HIS A 530 21.32 14.35 -10.71
C HIS A 530 22.60 13.94 -11.42
N GLY A 531 23.44 13.08 -10.82
CA GLY A 531 24.63 12.53 -11.49
C GLY A 531 24.36 11.18 -12.12
#